data_AF-A0A8T4NAU4-F1
#
_entry.id   AF-A0A8T4NAU4-F1
#
_cell.length_a   1.000
_cell.length_b   1.000
_cell.length_c   1.000
_cell.angle_alpha   90.00
_cell.angle_beta   90.00
_cell.angle_gamma   90.00
#
_symmetry.space_group_name_H-M   'P 1'
#
loop_
_entity.id
_entity.type
_entity.pdbx_description
1 polymer ?
#
loop_
_entity_poly.entity_id
_entity_poly.type
_entity_poly.pdbx_seq_one_letter_code
_entity_poly.pdbx_strand_id
1 'polypeptide(L)' 'MKMQENNLTGILIWIVGVIISLTVGSAMINKTLLIPMIPAIVTIVSGWVVIIGSIISVILMIFNK' A
#
# COMPACT_ATOMS: atom_id res chain seq x y z
N MET A 1 -15.87 20.31 14.01
CA MET A 1 -16.30 19.97 12.64
C MET A 1 -16.64 18.49 12.61
N LYS A 2 -17.93 18.12 12.55
CA LYS A 2 -18.33 16.73 12.29
C LYS A 2 -18.03 16.47 10.82
N MET A 3 -16.97 15.71 10.54
CA MET A 3 -16.79 15.11 9.22
C MET A 3 -17.99 14.18 9.03
N GLN A 4 -19.00 14.58 8.25
CA GLN A 4 -19.92 13.61 7.71
C GLN A 4 -19.07 12.77 6.74
N GLU A 5 -18.68 11.58 7.18
CA GLU A 5 -18.00 10.63 6.32
C GLU A 5 -18.97 10.19 5.24
N ASN A 6 -18.85 10.82 4.08
CA ASN A 6 -19.49 10.33 2.89
C ASN A 6 -18.79 9.01 2.56
N ASN A 7 -19.47 7.87 2.73
CA ASN A 7 -18.91 6.52 2.49
C ASN A 7 -18.12 6.42 1.17
N LEU A 8 -18.53 7.19 0.15
CA LEU A 8 -17.85 7.31 -1.14
C LEU A 8 -16.41 7.84 -1.03
N THR A 9 -16.18 8.89 -0.24
CA THR A 9 -14.85 9.49 -0.06
C THR A 9 -13.93 8.52 0.69
N GLY A 10 -14.45 7.80 1.68
CA GLY A 10 -13.69 6.77 2.41
C GLY A 10 -13.25 5.63 1.49
N ILE A 11 -14.15 5.12 0.66
CA ILE A 11 -13.84 4.08 -0.34
C ILE A 11 -12.80 4.57 -1.36
N LEU A 12 -12.94 5.81 -1.85
CA LEU A 12 -11.98 6.41 -2.78
C LEU A 12 -10.58 6.51 -2.17
N ILE A 13 -10.47 7.02 -0.95
CA ILE A 13 -9.18 7.12 -0.24
C ILE A 13 -8.56 5.74 -0.04
N TRP A 14 -9.38 4.74 0.32
CA TRP A 14 -8.92 3.37 0.49
C TRP A 14 -8.37 2.77 -0.82
N ILE A 15 -9.12 2.87 -1.93
CA ILE A 15 -8.69 2.38 -3.24
C ILE A 15 -7.37 3.04 -3.67
N VAL A 16 -7.28 4.37 -3.54
CA VAL A 16 -6.07 5.12 -3.86
C VAL A 16 -4.90 4.66 -3.00
N GLY A 17 -5.11 4.45 -1.70
CA GLY A 17 -4.11 3.93 -0.78
C GLY A 17 -3.59 2.54 -1.17
N VAL A 18 -4.49 1.63 -1.57
CA VAL A 18 -4.12 0.29 -2.05
C VAL A 18 -3.29 0.37 -3.33
N ILE A 19 -3.71 1.17 -4.31
CA ILE A 19 -2.99 1.32 -5.58
C ILE A 19 -1.59 1.87 -5.34
N ILE A 20 -1.46 2.96 -4.56
CA ILE A 20 -0.15 3.55 -4.25
C ILE A 20 0.76 2.54 -3.54
N SER A 21 0.23 1.80 -2.55
CA SER A 21 1.02 0.82 -1.80
C SER A 21 1.56 -0.30 -2.68
N LEU A 22 0.72 -0.84 -3.58
CA LEU A 22 1.14 -1.87 -4.54
C LEU A 22 2.15 -1.33 -5.56
N THR A 23 1.97 -0.11 -6.05
CA THR A 23 2.93 0.54 -6.95
C THR A 23 4.28 0.75 -6.28
N VAL A 24 4.30 1.29 -5.06
CA VAL A 24 5.53 1.55 -4.30
C VAL A 24 6.24 0.24 -3.96
N GLY A 25 5.52 -0.78 -3.46
CA GLY A 25 6.11 -2.08 -3.16
C GLY A 25 6.74 -2.74 -4.39
N SER A 26 6.07 -2.68 -5.54
CA SER A 26 6.61 -3.17 -6.82
C SER A 26 7.85 -2.39 -7.28
N ALA A 27 7.82 -1.05 -7.14
CA ALA A 27 8.96 -0.21 -7.49
C ALA A 27 10.19 -0.46 -6.61
N MET A 28 9.99 -0.80 -5.33
CA MET A 28 11.05 -1.18 -4.40
C MET A 28 11.70 -2.53 -4.74
N ILE A 29 10.90 -3.52 -5.16
CA ILE A 29 11.42 -4.85 -5.55
C ILE A 29 12.23 -4.77 -6.85
N ASN A 30 11.71 -4.04 -7.84
CA ASN A 30 12.35 -3.90 -9.15
C ASN A 30 13.55 -2.93 -9.14
N LYS A 31 13.91 -2.36 -7.98
CA LYS A 31 14.96 -1.33 -7.82
C LYS A 31 14.71 -0.07 -8.66
N THR A 32 13.50 0.12 -9.16
CA THR A 32 13.08 1.38 -9.82
C THR A 32 13.09 2.52 -8.81
N LEU A 33 12.77 2.23 -7.54
CA LEU A 33 12.88 3.16 -6.43
C LEU A 33 14.11 2.82 -5.58
N LEU A 34 15.18 3.60 -5.78
CA LEU A 34 16.38 3.52 -4.94
C LEU A 34 16.24 4.52 -3.79
N ILE A 35 16.22 4.01 -2.57
CA ILE A 35 16.19 4.85 -1.38
C ILE A 35 17.64 5.16 -1.01
N PRO A 36 18.07 6.43 -1.05
CA PRO A 36 19.40 6.80 -0.60
C PRO A 36 19.60 6.34 0.85
N MET A 37 20.81 5.91 1.20
CA MET A 37 21.18 5.53 2.57
C MET A 37 20.64 4.16 3.06
N ILE A 38 19.78 3.47 2.30
CA ILE A 38 19.28 2.13 2.67
C ILE A 38 19.91 1.06 1.77
N PRO A 39 20.43 -0.04 2.33
CA PRO A 39 20.93 -1.17 1.54
C PRO A 39 19.84 -1.73 0.61
N ALA A 40 20.19 -2.01 -0.64
CA ALA A 40 19.23 -2.48 -1.65
C ALA A 40 18.45 -3.73 -1.23
N ILE A 41 19.07 -4.62 -0.44
CA ILE A 41 18.41 -5.82 0.07
C ILE A 41 17.27 -5.49 1.03
N VAL A 42 17.45 -4.49 1.89
CA VAL A 42 16.44 -4.05 2.86
C VAL A 42 15.26 -3.43 2.11
N THR A 43 15.53 -2.61 1.11
CA THR A 43 14.49 -2.02 0.24
C THR A 43 13.65 -3.08 -0.45
N ILE A 44 14.26 -4.14 -1.00
CA ILE A 44 13.53 -5.24 -1.65
C ILE A 44 12.66 -6.00 -0.65
N VAL A 45 13.19 -6.32 0.54
CA VAL A 45 12.43 -7.01 1.60
C VAL A 45 11.25 -6.16 2.06
N SER A 46 11.45 -4.85 2.28
CA SER A 46 10.39 -3.92 2.62
C SER A 46 9.31 -3.85 1.53
N GLY A 47 9.70 -3.91 0.25
CA GLY A 47 8.75 -3.96 -0.86
C GLY A 47 7.82 -5.19 -0.79
N TRP A 48 8.37 -6.36 -0.50
CA TRP A 48 7.57 -7.58 -0.28
C TRP A 48 6.63 -7.48 0.92
N VAL A 49 7.08 -6.90 2.03
CA VAL A 49 6.25 -6.67 3.21
C VAL A 49 5.04 -5.78 2.87
N VAL A 50 5.27 -4.70 2.12
CA VAL A 50 4.20 -3.78 1.69
C VAL A 50 3.20 -4.48 0.77
N ILE A 51 3.66 -5.26 -0.20
CA ILE A 51 2.77 -6.00 -1.12
C ILE A 51 1.91 -7.00 -0.35
N ILE A 52 2.52 -7.82 0.50
CA ILE A 52 1.78 -8.83 1.28
C ILE A 52 0.77 -8.15 2.21
N GLY A 53 1.18 -7.09 2.92
CA GLY A 53 0.28 -6.32 3.78
C GLY A 53 -0.89 -5.70 3.01
N SER A 54 -0.63 -5.17 1.81
CA SER A 54 -1.66 -4.59 0.95
C SER A 54 -2.66 -5.64 0.46
N ILE A 55 -2.17 -6.81 0.04
CA ILE A 55 -3.02 -7.94 -0.38
C ILE A 55 -3.89 -8.41 0.78
N ILE A 56 -3.30 -8.60 1.98
CA ILE A 56 -4.04 -8.99 3.18
C ILE A 56 -5.11 -7.95 3.53
N SER A 57 -4.80 -6.65 3.43
CA SER A 57 -5.77 -5.58 3.68
C SER A 57 -6.96 -5.65 2.73
N VAL A 58 -6.73 -5.92 1.44
CA VAL A 58 -7.80 -6.08 0.44
C VAL A 58 -8.65 -7.30 0.74
N ILE A 59 -8.00 -8.43 1.03
CA ILE A 59 -8.68 -9.67 1.41
C ILE A 59 -9.57 -9.43 2.64
N LEU A 60 -9.03 -8.86 3.71
CA LEU A 60 -9.78 -8.59 4.94
C LEU A 60 -10.96 -7.66 4.68
N MET A 61 -10.82 -6.63 3.85
CA MET A 61 -11.93 -5.73 3.54
C MET A 61 -13.07 -6.43 2.76
N ILE A 62 -12.74 -7.39 1.89
CA ILE A 62 -13.75 -8.17 1.17
C ILE A 62 -14.47 -9.14 2.12
N PHE A 63 -13.74 -9.79 3.02
CA PHE A 63 -14.30 -10.76 3.97
C PHE A 63 -15.02 -10.12 5.16
N ASN A 64 -14.55 -8.97 5.62
CA ASN A 64 -15.09 -8.24 6.79
C ASN A 64 -16.11 -7.16 6.38
N LYS A 65 -16.85 -7.42 5.28
CA LYS A 65 -17.91 -6.55 4.78
C LYS A 65 -19.03 -6.36 5.80
#